data_AF-A0A433VDA9-F1
#
_entry.id   AF-A0A433VDA9-F1
#
_cell.length_a   1.000
_cell.length_b   1.000
_cell.length_c   1.000
_cell.angle_alpha   90.00
_cell.angle_beta   90.00
_cell.angle_gamma   90.00
#
_symmetry.space_group_name_H-M   'P 1'
#
loop_
_entity.id
_entity.type
_entity.pdbx_description
1 polymer ?
#
loop_
_entity_poly.entity_id
_entity_poly.type
_entity_poly.pdbx_seq_one_letter_code
_entity_poly.pdbx_strand_id
1 'polypeptide(L)' 'MFTSNTIQEFLTSLGVTNEQGLINQKYNEGLQLYNQGEYARALQVFQLVKRLFPYHSEVDKFIQQSTQIIASLQ' A
#
# COMPACT_ATOMS: atom_id res chain seq x y z
N MET A 1 5.27 -13.36 -14.26
CA MET A 1 6.03 -13.17 -13.01
C MET A 1 6.60 -11.76 -13.04
N PHE A 2 5.95 -10.79 -12.38
CA PHE A 2 6.48 -9.43 -12.28
C PHE A 2 7.52 -9.43 -11.16
N THR A 3 8.77 -9.25 -11.53
CA THR A 3 9.93 -9.38 -10.64
C THR A 3 9.89 -8.35 -9.53
N SER A 4 9.77 -8.80 -8.28
CA SER A 4 9.81 -7.99 -7.05
C SER A 4 11.06 -7.12 -6.88
N ASN A 5 12.06 -7.24 -7.76
CA ASN A 5 13.34 -6.54 -7.65
C ASN A 5 13.26 -5.06 -8.04
N THR A 6 12.38 -4.66 -8.97
CA THR A 6 12.34 -3.26 -9.45
C THR A 6 11.82 -2.30 -8.39
N ILE A 7 10.90 -2.76 -7.53
CA ILE A 7 10.40 -1.95 -6.43
C ILE A 7 11.51 -1.79 -5.38
N GLN A 8 12.27 -2.84 -5.08
CA GLN A 8 13.41 -2.75 -4.16
C GLN A 8 14.47 -1.78 -4.67
N GLU A 9 14.87 -1.89 -5.95
CA GLU A 9 15.85 -0.99 -6.57
C GLU A 9 15.41 0.48 -6.59
N PHE A 10 14.12 0.75 -6.87
CA PHE A 10 13.58 2.12 -6.82
C PHE A 10 13.68 2.74 -5.42
N LEU A 11 13.46 1.92 -4.39
CA LEU A 11 13.48 2.38 -3.00
C LEU A 11 14.90 2.53 -2.46
N THR A 12 15.84 1.69 -2.89
CA THR A 12 17.27 1.83 -2.58
C THR A 12 17.88 3.08 -3.21
N SER A 13 17.45 3.47 -4.42
CA SER A 13 17.94 4.68 -5.10
C SER A 13 17.53 5.99 -4.40
N LEU A 14 16.53 5.96 -3.51
CA LEU A 14 16.06 7.14 -2.76
C LEU A 14 16.78 7.35 -1.42
N GLY A 15 17.79 6.52 -1.09
CA GLY A 15 18.57 6.68 0.14
C GLY A 15 17.81 6.34 1.42
N VAL A 16 16.73 5.55 1.32
CA VAL A 16 15.92 5.14 2.47
C VAL A 16 16.46 3.85 3.04
N THR A 17 17.47 3.94 3.91
CA THR A 17 18.09 2.81 4.62
C THR A 17 17.22 2.22 5.74
N ASN A 18 15.95 2.64 5.85
CA ASN A 18 15.00 2.16 6.84
C ASN A 18 13.74 1.66 6.14
N GLU A 19 13.75 0.37 5.76
CA GLU A 19 12.61 -0.31 5.13
C GLU A 19 11.30 -0.10 5.91
N GLN A 20 11.38 -0.02 7.25
CA GLN A 20 10.25 0.27 8.13
C GLN A 20 9.66 1.69 7.93
N GLY A 21 10.51 2.70 7.70
CA GLY A 21 10.06 4.09 7.56
C GLY A 21 9.27 4.31 6.28
N LEU A 22 9.71 3.69 5.18
CA LEU A 22 9.00 3.75 3.91
C LEU A 22 7.66 3.01 3.96
N ILE A 23 7.64 1.82 4.55
CA ILE A 23 6.41 1.02 4.70
C ILE A 23 5.39 1.82 5.53
N ASN A 24 5.83 2.40 6.65
CA ASN A 24 4.98 3.26 7.47
C ASN A 24 4.49 4.49 6.70
N GLN A 25 5.35 5.13 5.90
CA GLN A 25 4.95 6.27 5.08
C GLN A 25 3.87 5.88 4.06
N LYS A 26 4.05 4.75 3.36
CA LYS A 26 3.07 4.23 2.40
C LYS A 26 1.78 3.79 3.07
N TYR A 27 1.86 3.18 4.25
CA TYR A 27 0.67 2.83 5.02
C TYR A 27 -0.12 4.08 5.43
N ASN A 28 0.55 5.13 5.95
CA ASN A 28 -0.09 6.39 6.28
C ASN A 28 -0.68 7.10 5.05
N GLU A 29 -0.01 7.05 3.90
CA GLU A 29 -0.53 7.56 2.63
C GLU A 29 -1.84 6.85 2.24
N GLY A 30 -1.88 5.52 2.35
CA GLY A 30 -3.08 4.72 2.12
C GLY A 30 -4.23 5.11 3.05
N LEU A 31 -3.93 5.31 4.35
CA LEU A 31 -4.93 5.77 5.33
C LEU A 31 -5.44 7.18 5.01
N GLN A 32 -4.59 8.11 4.60
CA GLN A 32 -5.00 9.46 4.21
C GLN A 32 -5.97 9.43 3.03
N LEU A 33 -5.64 8.65 1.99
CA LEU A 33 -6.51 8.46 0.83
C LEU A 33 -7.83 7.79 1.22
N TYR A 34 -7.78 6.78 2.08
CA TYR A 34 -8.97 6.09 2.58
C TYR A 34 -9.91 7.04 3.33
N ASN A 35 -9.37 7.90 4.20
CA ASN A 35 -10.15 8.91 4.93
C ASN A 35 -10.71 10.01 4.03
N GLN A 36 -10.08 10.28 2.88
CA GLN A 36 -10.59 11.20 1.86
C GLN A 36 -11.68 10.58 0.96
N GLY A 37 -11.99 9.28 1.14
CA GLY A 37 -12.91 8.55 0.27
C GLY A 37 -12.31 8.15 -1.08
N GLU A 38 -11.01 8.34 -1.28
CA GLU A 38 -10.27 7.97 -2.49
C GLU A 38 -9.93 6.47 -2.47
N TYR A 39 -10.94 5.61 -2.32
CA TYR A 39 -10.78 4.17 -2.06
C TYR A 39 -10.00 3.44 -3.16
N ALA A 40 -10.13 3.85 -4.42
CA ALA A 40 -9.37 3.27 -5.53
C ALA A 40 -7.86 3.53 -5.41
N ARG A 41 -7.47 4.75 -5.01
CA ARG A 41 -6.07 5.12 -4.79
C ARG A 41 -5.53 4.48 -3.51
N ALA A 42 -6.33 4.48 -2.45
CA ALA A 42 -6.00 3.81 -1.19
C ALA A 42 -5.71 2.32 -1.40
N LEU A 43 -6.54 1.62 -2.19
CA LEU A 43 -6.34 0.22 -2.54
C LEU A 43 -5.00 -0.05 -3.21
N GLN A 44 -4.58 0.78 -4.18
CA GLN A 44 -3.29 0.64 -4.86
C GLN A 44 -2.12 0.77 -3.86
N VAL A 45 -2.20 1.74 -2.96
CA VAL A 45 -1.16 1.98 -1.94
C VAL A 45 -1.09 0.82 -0.95
N PHE A 46 -2.24 0.35 -0.45
CA PHE A 46 -2.30 -0.80 0.47
C PHE A 46 -1.80 -2.10 -0.17
N GLN A 47 -2.08 -2.33 -1.46
CA GLN A 47 -1.51 -3.47 -2.18
C GLN A 47 0.02 -3.39 -2.32
N LEU A 48 0.58 -2.19 -2.49
CA LEU A 48 2.02 -1.99 -2.53
C LEU A 48 2.65 -2.27 -1.15
N VAL A 49 2.03 -1.77 -0.07
CA VAL A 49 2.43 -2.10 1.31
C VAL A 49 2.39 -3.61 1.57
N LYS A 50 1.34 -4.31 1.12
CA LYS A 50 1.24 -5.77 1.24
C LYS A 50 2.34 -6.52 0.46
N ARG A 51 2.72 -6.05 -0.74
CA ARG A 51 3.80 -6.66 -1.52
C ARG A 51 5.16 -6.46 -0.86
N LEU A 52 5.38 -5.31 -0.23
CA LEU A 52 6.61 -4.99 0.49
C LEU A 52 6.68 -5.67 1.85
N PHE A 53 5.54 -5.81 2.54
CA PHE A 53 5.45 -6.44 3.85
C PHE A 53 4.25 -7.41 3.91
N PRO A 54 4.43 -8.65 3.43
CA PRO A 54 3.33 -9.61 3.32
C PRO A 54 2.74 -10.06 4.67
N TYR A 55 3.43 -9.77 5.78
CA TYR A 55 2.99 -10.07 7.14
C TYR A 55 2.19 -8.92 7.80
N HIS A 56 1.84 -7.84 7.07
CA HIS A 56 1.09 -6.72 7.64
C HIS A 56 -0.42 -7.02 7.76
N SER A 57 -0.85 -7.75 8.78
CA SER A 57 -2.25 -8.19 8.94
C SER A 57 -3.31 -7.08 8.90
N GLU A 58 -2.96 -5.84 9.25
CA GLU A 58 -3.88 -4.70 9.15
C GLU A 58 -4.15 -4.26 7.71
N VAL A 59 -3.17 -4.38 6.81
CA VAL A 59 -3.29 -3.86 5.45
C VAL A 59 -4.33 -4.64 4.64
N ASP A 60 -4.46 -5.94 4.93
CA ASP A 60 -5.45 -6.82 4.33
C ASP A 60 -6.89 -6.37 4.59
N LYS A 61 -7.16 -5.87 5.80
CA LYS A 61 -8.48 -5.33 6.14
C LYS A 61 -8.82 -4.12 5.27
N PHE A 62 -7.88 -3.20 5.10
CA PHE A 62 -8.08 -2.02 4.28
C PHE A 62 -8.21 -2.33 2.78
N ILE A 63 -7.47 -3.32 2.28
CA ILE A 63 -7.62 -3.82 0.89
C ILE A 63 -9.03 -4.35 0.69
N GLN A 64 -9.51 -5.22 1.59
CA GLN A 64 -10.84 -5.80 1.50
C GLN A 64 -11.93 -4.73 1.60
N GLN A 65 -11.85 -3.83 2.58
CA GLN A 65 -12.82 -2.74 2.75
C GLN A 65 -12.85 -1.81 1.53
N SER A 66 -11.68 -1.36 1.05
CA SER A 66 -11.60 -0.50 -0.13
C SER A 66 -12.21 -1.18 -1.35
N THR A 67 -11.94 -2.47 -1.55
CA THR A 67 -12.51 -3.25 -2.66
C THR A 67 -14.03 -3.37 -2.57
N GLN A 68 -14.56 -3.66 -1.37
CA GLN A 68 -16.00 -3.73 -1.13
C GLN A 68 -16.69 -2.39 -1.38
N ILE A 69 -16.10 -1.28 -0.89
CA ILE A 69 -16.65 0.05 -1.08
C ILE A 69 -16.67 0.41 -2.57
N ILE A 70 -15.57 0.21 -3.29
CA ILE A 70 -15.51 0.46 -4.74
C ILE A 70 -16.59 -0.35 -5.47
N ALA A 71 -16.74 -1.64 -5.14
CA ALA A 71 -17.77 -2.49 -5.76
C ALA A 71 -19.20 -2.02 -5.44
N SER A 72 -19.43 -1.44 -4.25
CA SER A 72 -20.74 -0.90 -3.85
C SER A 72 -21.07 0.45 -4.49
N LEU A 73 -20.07 1.13 -5.07
CA LEU A 73 -20.23 2.42 -5.77
C LEU A 73 -20.51 2.24 -7.27
N GLN A 74 -20.56 1.01 -7.77
CA GLN A 74 -20.88 0.66 -9.16
C GLN A 74 -22.34 0.22 -9.29
#